data_AF-A0A498H1H3-F1
#
_entry.id   AF-A0A498H1H3-F1
#
_cell.length_a   1.000
_cell.length_b   1.000
_cell.length_c   1.000
_cell.angle_alpha   90.00
_cell.angle_beta   90.00
_cell.angle_gamma   90.00
#
_symmetry.space_group_name_H-M   'P 1'
#
loop_
_entity.id
_entity.type
_entity.pdbx_description
1 polymer ?
#
loop_
_entity_poly.entity_id
_entity_poly.type
_entity_poly.pdbx_seq_one_letter_code
_entity_poly.pdbx_strand_id
1 'polypeptide(L)'
;MYVLVSPCILNPACRARGITTEEDKQWFSRALERCRKFGIEVVALPCPESIYLGTDRSPGSYLDRLATPAFEALLDDLAEQVRKIVHERGEPLCIVGVDSSPACGVTATYYSSEKQPGRGAFLARFSDIRAFDVKTFARHRIYLAGPLFTEAELAYNLVLYDLLTRHLFDVYLPQEVGDNSSCRDREEHRAIFDRHVRALREADIVVAVCDGADADSGTAWEMGYAYALGKPVIVLRTDFRMAGRHECVNLMLEESAVVVLKKEDLPVALDSPLA
;
A
#
# COMPACT_ATOMS: atom_id res chain seq x y z
N MET A 1 -13.65 -0.44 12.74
CA MET A 1 -13.15 -0.98 11.47
C MET A 1 -12.13 -2.06 11.80
N TYR A 2 -12.11 -3.15 11.04
CA TYR A 2 -11.15 -4.23 11.25
C TYR A 2 -10.67 -4.80 9.92
N VAL A 3 -9.52 -5.44 9.94
CA VAL A 3 -8.98 -6.23 8.82
C VAL A 3 -8.86 -7.69 9.21
N LEU A 4 -9.10 -8.57 8.25
CA LEU A 4 -8.81 -9.99 8.36
C LEU A 4 -7.36 -10.21 7.92
N VAL A 5 -6.52 -10.80 8.77
CA VAL A 5 -5.08 -10.87 8.51
C VAL A 5 -4.61 -12.31 8.49
N SER A 6 -3.87 -12.67 7.45
CA SER A 6 -3.19 -13.97 7.38
C SER A 6 -2.31 -14.17 8.62
N PRO A 7 -2.43 -15.30 9.33
CA PRO A 7 -1.83 -15.47 10.65
C PRO A 7 -0.30 -15.43 10.64
N CYS A 8 0.33 -15.67 9.48
CA CYS A 8 1.77 -15.51 9.30
C CYS A 8 2.30 -14.08 9.48
N ILE A 9 1.44 -13.07 9.30
CA ILE A 9 1.80 -11.65 9.54
C ILE A 9 1.93 -11.39 11.04
N LEU A 10 1.13 -12.09 11.87
CA LEU A 10 1.18 -12.01 13.32
C LEU A 10 2.24 -12.93 13.92
N ASN A 11 2.35 -14.14 13.37
CA ASN A 11 3.30 -15.16 13.79
C ASN A 11 3.99 -15.77 12.56
N PRO A 12 5.19 -15.29 12.18
CA PRO A 12 5.92 -15.78 11.02
C PRO A 12 6.21 -17.29 11.02
N ALA A 13 6.18 -17.94 12.19
CA ALA A 13 6.34 -19.39 12.32
C ALA A 13 5.19 -20.21 11.70
N CYS A 14 4.08 -19.58 11.31
CA CYS A 14 3.01 -20.23 10.56
C CYS A 14 3.37 -20.51 9.08
N ARG A 15 4.45 -19.90 8.56
CA ARG A 15 4.96 -20.17 7.21
C ARG A 15 5.88 -21.39 7.24
N ALA A 16 6.00 -22.05 6.09
CA ALA A 16 6.95 -23.15 5.91
C ALA A 16 8.38 -22.72 6.30
N ARG A 17 9.22 -23.70 6.66
CA ARG A 17 10.60 -23.43 7.04
C ARG A 17 11.39 -22.78 5.89
N GLY A 18 12.20 -21.79 6.24
CA GLY A 18 13.20 -21.21 5.34
C GLY A 18 12.66 -20.23 4.28
N ILE A 19 11.37 -19.92 4.25
CA ILE A 19 10.78 -19.02 3.22
C ILE A 19 10.49 -17.60 3.69
N THR A 20 10.48 -17.35 5.01
CA THR A 20 10.26 -16.00 5.54
C THR A 20 11.59 -15.28 5.68
N THR A 21 11.75 -14.21 4.91
CA THR A 21 12.96 -13.36 4.95
C THR A 21 12.85 -12.28 6.04
N GLU A 22 13.96 -11.59 6.35
CA GLU A 22 13.90 -10.41 7.23
C GLU A 22 13.12 -9.25 6.59
N GLU A 23 13.18 -9.12 5.26
CA GLU A 23 12.37 -8.14 4.53
C GLU A 23 10.87 -8.41 4.72
N ASP A 24 10.43 -9.67 4.63
CA ASP A 24 9.04 -10.05 4.86
C ASP A 24 8.58 -9.64 6.27
N LYS A 25 9.41 -9.90 7.30
CA LYS A 25 9.11 -9.53 8.68
C LYS A 25 8.99 -8.01 8.86
N GLN A 26 9.82 -7.23 8.15
CA GLN A 26 9.69 -5.78 8.14
C GLN A 26 8.34 -5.36 7.56
N TRP A 27 7.92 -5.92 6.42
CA TRP A 27 6.60 -5.64 5.85
C TRP A 27 5.46 -6.01 6.78
N PHE A 28 5.55 -7.14 7.48
CA PHE A 28 4.55 -7.55 8.46
C PHE A 28 4.45 -6.53 9.60
N SER A 29 5.60 -6.11 10.16
CA SER A 29 5.65 -5.09 11.21
C SER A 29 5.03 -3.76 10.76
N ARG A 30 5.33 -3.34 9.53
CA ARG A 30 4.80 -2.09 8.94
C ARG A 30 3.28 -2.15 8.70
N ALA A 31 2.75 -3.29 8.27
CA ALA A 31 1.30 -3.48 8.15
C ALA A 31 0.60 -3.36 9.52
N LEU A 32 1.17 -3.96 10.56
CA LEU A 32 0.64 -3.86 11.93
C LEU A 32 0.83 -2.45 12.52
N GLU A 33 1.89 -1.75 12.14
CA GLU A 33 2.06 -0.32 12.46
C GLU A 33 0.94 0.52 11.85
N ARG A 34 0.62 0.34 10.57
CA ARG A 34 -0.53 1.00 9.92
C ARG A 34 -1.81 0.77 10.71
N CYS A 35 -2.11 -0.48 11.07
CA CYS A 35 -3.30 -0.81 11.84
C CYS A 35 -3.33 -0.08 13.19
N ARG A 36 -2.22 -0.08 13.94
CA ARG A 36 -2.13 0.65 15.22
C ARG A 36 -2.31 2.16 15.03
N LYS A 37 -1.64 2.74 14.04
CA LYS A 37 -1.67 4.18 13.77
C LYS A 37 -3.09 4.68 13.48
N PHE A 38 -3.87 3.91 12.74
CA PHE A 38 -5.23 4.30 12.33
C PHE A 38 -6.34 3.63 13.16
N GLY A 39 -6.01 2.96 14.27
CA GLY A 39 -7.01 2.29 15.11
C GLY A 39 -7.80 1.19 14.39
N ILE A 40 -7.18 0.50 13.44
CA ILE A 40 -7.78 -0.63 12.71
C ILE A 40 -7.57 -1.90 13.55
N GLU A 41 -8.65 -2.56 13.94
CA GLU A 41 -8.57 -3.83 14.65
C GLU A 41 -8.02 -4.93 13.74
N VAL A 42 -7.14 -5.78 14.28
CA VAL A 42 -6.57 -6.92 13.55
C VAL A 42 -7.24 -8.20 14.01
N VAL A 43 -7.95 -8.86 13.10
CA VAL A 43 -8.60 -10.15 13.33
C VAL A 43 -7.85 -11.22 12.54
N ALA A 44 -7.27 -12.20 13.24
CA ALA A 44 -6.50 -13.26 12.60
C ALA A 44 -7.41 -14.22 11.83
N LEU A 45 -7.05 -14.51 10.58
CA LEU A 45 -7.59 -15.64 9.83
C LEU A 45 -7.02 -16.97 10.37
N PRO A 46 -7.73 -18.09 10.20
CA PRO A 46 -7.12 -19.40 10.42
C PRO A 46 -6.04 -19.66 9.37
N CYS A 47 -5.10 -20.56 9.68
CA CYS A 47 -4.08 -21.01 8.73
C CYS A 47 -4.41 -22.45 8.29
N PRO A 48 -5.07 -22.67 7.14
CA PRO A 48 -5.42 -24.02 6.73
C PRO A 48 -4.20 -24.93 6.59
N GLU A 49 -3.12 -24.41 6.01
CA GLU A 49 -1.88 -25.18 5.85
C GLU A 49 -1.26 -25.60 7.18
N SER A 50 -1.22 -24.71 8.19
CA SER A 50 -0.66 -25.06 9.50
C SER A 50 -1.57 -25.99 10.30
N ILE A 51 -2.89 -25.86 10.14
CA ILE A 51 -3.86 -26.75 10.77
C ILE A 51 -3.75 -28.16 10.16
N TYR A 52 -3.57 -28.26 8.85
CA TYR A 52 -3.53 -29.55 8.13
C TYR A 52 -2.16 -30.24 8.21
N LEU A 53 -1.07 -29.50 7.98
CA LEU A 53 0.29 -30.06 7.87
C LEU A 53 1.16 -29.82 9.11
N GLY A 54 0.68 -29.03 10.08
CA GLY A 54 1.49 -28.53 11.18
C GLY A 54 2.32 -27.29 10.82
N THR A 55 2.89 -26.65 11.84
CA THR A 55 3.75 -25.47 11.70
C THR A 55 5.14 -25.80 11.19
N ASP A 56 5.62 -27.02 11.47
CA ASP A 56 6.98 -27.45 11.12
C ASP A 56 7.03 -28.21 9.78
N ARG A 57 6.71 -27.50 8.69
CA ARG A 57 6.60 -28.07 7.34
C ARG A 57 7.61 -27.48 6.36
N SER A 58 8.03 -28.30 5.40
CA SER A 58 8.76 -27.82 4.22
C SER A 58 7.83 -27.03 3.28
N PRO A 59 8.35 -26.21 2.35
CA PRO A 59 7.54 -25.58 1.31
C PRO A 59 6.92 -26.61 0.35
N GLY A 60 5.89 -26.24 -0.39
CA GLY A 60 5.29 -27.07 -1.44
C GLY A 60 4.08 -26.40 -2.10
N SER A 61 3.66 -26.93 -3.24
CA SER A 61 2.52 -26.40 -4.00
C SER A 61 1.20 -27.00 -3.54
N TYR A 62 0.09 -26.42 -4.02
CA TYR A 62 -1.25 -26.94 -3.74
C TYR A 62 -1.41 -28.38 -4.24
N LEU A 63 -1.12 -28.64 -5.52
CA LEU A 63 -1.29 -29.95 -6.14
C LEU A 63 -0.44 -31.05 -5.50
N ASP A 64 0.75 -30.70 -5.01
CA ASP A 64 1.67 -31.67 -4.41
C ASP A 64 1.26 -32.07 -2.99
N ARG A 65 0.75 -31.12 -2.18
CA ARG A 65 0.63 -31.33 -0.73
C ARG A 65 -0.76 -31.14 -0.14
N LEU A 66 -1.65 -30.45 -0.87
CA LEU A 66 -2.91 -29.95 -0.33
C LEU A 66 -4.12 -30.38 -1.16
N ALA A 67 -3.96 -30.77 -2.42
CA ALA A 67 -5.05 -31.20 -3.31
C ALA A 67 -5.64 -32.57 -2.90
N THR A 68 -6.34 -32.59 -1.77
CA THR A 68 -6.98 -33.76 -1.18
C THR A 68 -8.40 -33.40 -0.75
N PRO A 69 -9.37 -34.33 -0.82
CA PRO A 69 -10.72 -34.07 -0.35
C PRO A 69 -10.79 -33.62 1.12
N ALA A 70 -9.90 -34.14 1.97
CA ALA A 70 -9.83 -33.75 3.37
C ALA A 70 -9.42 -32.29 3.58
N PHE A 71 -8.48 -31.80 2.77
CA PHE A 71 -8.07 -30.40 2.83
C PHE A 71 -9.15 -29.46 2.27
N GLU A 72 -9.81 -29.83 1.17
CA GLU A 72 -10.93 -29.04 0.63
C GLU A 72 -12.06 -28.88 1.65
N ALA A 73 -12.44 -29.98 2.34
CA ALA A 73 -13.42 -29.93 3.42
C ALA A 73 -12.97 -29.02 4.57
N LEU A 74 -11.69 -29.08 4.96
CA LEU A 74 -11.12 -28.15 5.94
C LEU A 74 -11.22 -26.68 5.47
N LEU A 75 -10.99 -26.40 4.17
CA LEU A 75 -11.14 -25.05 3.64
C LEU A 75 -12.60 -24.56 3.74
N ASP A 76 -13.57 -25.42 3.43
CA ASP A 76 -15.00 -25.11 3.58
C ASP A 76 -15.36 -24.80 5.05
N ASP A 77 -14.97 -25.66 5.99
CA ASP A 77 -15.26 -25.48 7.41
C ASP A 77 -14.64 -24.18 7.97
N LEU A 78 -13.39 -23.89 7.61
CA LEU A 78 -12.71 -22.66 8.01
C LEU A 78 -13.33 -21.43 7.34
N ALA A 79 -13.80 -21.56 6.10
CA ALA A 79 -14.47 -20.46 5.41
C ALA A 79 -15.78 -20.11 6.08
N GLU A 80 -16.58 -21.11 6.48
CA GLU A 80 -17.83 -20.90 7.23
C GLU A 80 -17.58 -20.18 8.57
N GLN A 81 -16.54 -20.57 9.30
CA GLN A 81 -16.15 -19.88 10.55
C GLN A 81 -15.80 -18.42 10.33
N VAL A 82 -15.01 -18.11 9.29
CA VAL A 82 -14.66 -16.72 8.95
C VAL A 82 -15.90 -15.93 8.50
N ARG A 83 -16.78 -16.55 7.71
CA ARG A 83 -18.05 -15.92 7.29
C ARG A 83 -18.95 -15.60 8.47
N LYS A 84 -18.97 -16.44 9.50
CA LYS A 84 -19.68 -16.15 10.76
C LYS A 84 -19.11 -14.92 11.45
N ILE A 85 -17.78 -14.78 11.50
CA ILE A 85 -17.14 -13.56 12.05
C ILE A 85 -17.55 -12.31 11.26
N VAL A 86 -17.54 -12.38 9.93
CA VAL A 86 -17.98 -11.27 9.06
C VAL A 86 -19.46 -10.95 9.27
N HIS A 87 -20.31 -11.96 9.40
CA HIS A 87 -21.73 -11.77 9.67
C HIS A 87 -22.00 -11.08 11.01
N GLU A 88 -21.27 -11.46 12.07
CA GLU A 88 -21.42 -10.91 13.41
C GLU A 88 -20.84 -9.50 13.55
N ARG A 89 -19.73 -9.21 12.85
CA ARG A 89 -18.99 -7.94 12.98
C ARG A 89 -19.28 -6.92 11.88
N GLY A 90 -19.97 -7.34 10.82
CA GLY A 90 -20.11 -6.57 9.57
C GLY A 90 -18.90 -6.75 8.65
N GLU A 91 -18.95 -6.13 7.47
CA GLU A 91 -17.89 -6.26 6.47
C GLU A 91 -16.53 -5.75 6.98
N PRO A 92 -15.44 -6.51 6.79
CA PRO A 92 -14.11 -6.03 7.09
C PRO A 92 -13.70 -4.95 6.09
N LEU A 93 -12.73 -4.13 6.48
CA LEU A 93 -12.10 -3.18 5.58
C LEU A 93 -11.45 -3.88 4.38
N CYS A 94 -10.70 -4.95 4.66
CA CYS A 94 -10.12 -5.84 3.66
C CYS A 94 -9.52 -7.10 4.33
N ILE A 95 -9.07 -8.03 3.49
CA ILE A 95 -8.16 -9.11 3.87
C ILE A 95 -6.72 -8.67 3.58
N VAL A 96 -5.79 -8.92 4.50
CA VAL A 96 -4.35 -8.72 4.31
C VAL A 96 -3.67 -10.08 4.30
N GLY A 97 -3.16 -10.48 3.14
CA GLY A 97 -2.50 -11.77 2.93
C GLY A 97 -1.03 -11.64 2.55
N VAL A 98 -0.40 -12.78 2.27
CA VAL A 98 1.00 -12.84 1.84
C VAL A 98 1.05 -13.64 0.55
N ASP A 99 1.58 -13.02 -0.51
CA ASP A 99 1.67 -13.68 -1.80
C ASP A 99 2.52 -14.94 -1.78
N SER A 100 2.21 -15.81 -2.74
CA SER A 100 2.91 -17.09 -2.97
C SER A 100 2.61 -18.16 -1.92
N SER A 101 1.60 -18.00 -1.06
CA SER A 101 1.05 -19.12 -0.30
C SER A 101 0.03 -19.89 -1.17
N PRO A 102 0.09 -21.23 -1.23
CA PRO A 102 -0.90 -22.05 -1.92
C PRO A 102 -2.34 -21.81 -1.46
N ALA A 103 -2.53 -21.57 -0.15
CA ALA A 103 -3.86 -21.33 0.43
C ALA A 103 -4.19 -19.84 0.57
N CYS A 104 -3.24 -19.02 1.03
CA CYS A 104 -3.46 -17.63 1.43
C CYS A 104 -2.80 -16.57 0.52
N GLY A 105 -2.34 -16.95 -0.68
CA GLY A 105 -1.86 -16.01 -1.68
C GLY A 105 -2.95 -15.02 -2.10
N VAL A 106 -2.58 -13.76 -2.38
CA VAL A 106 -3.55 -12.68 -2.68
C VAL A 106 -3.62 -12.42 -4.17
N THR A 107 -2.49 -12.02 -4.76
CA THR A 107 -2.37 -11.74 -6.20
C THR A 107 -1.72 -12.90 -6.94
N ALA A 108 -0.97 -13.75 -6.23
CA ALA A 108 -0.35 -14.92 -6.80
C ALA A 108 -0.19 -16.07 -5.79
N THR A 109 -0.21 -17.30 -6.31
CA THR A 109 -0.21 -18.54 -5.53
C THR A 109 0.64 -19.63 -6.21
N TYR A 110 1.16 -20.58 -5.43
CA TYR A 110 1.79 -21.81 -5.95
C TYR A 110 0.75 -22.93 -6.01
N TYR A 111 -0.11 -22.88 -7.03
CA TYR A 111 -1.06 -23.96 -7.29
C TYR A 111 -0.33 -25.23 -7.77
N SER A 112 0.62 -25.07 -8.69
CA SER A 112 1.55 -26.12 -9.13
C SER A 112 3.00 -25.78 -8.72
N SER A 113 3.98 -26.45 -9.31
CA SER A 113 5.41 -26.13 -9.15
C SER A 113 5.77 -24.69 -9.59
N GLU A 114 4.90 -24.05 -10.37
CA GLU A 114 5.08 -22.69 -10.84
C GLU A 114 4.09 -21.72 -10.16
N LYS A 115 4.54 -20.48 -9.98
CA LYS A 115 3.71 -19.41 -9.41
C LYS A 115 2.72 -18.94 -10.47
N GLN A 116 1.45 -18.85 -10.09
CA GLN A 116 0.35 -18.46 -10.97
C GLN A 116 -0.38 -17.24 -10.40
N PRO A 117 -0.96 -16.37 -11.25
CA PRO A 117 -1.78 -15.26 -10.80
C PRO A 117 -3.09 -15.75 -10.18
N GLY A 118 -3.60 -15.01 -9.21
CA GLY A 118 -4.84 -15.30 -8.50
C GLY A 118 -4.65 -15.63 -7.02
N ARG A 119 -5.78 -15.76 -6.34
CA ARG A 119 -5.82 -16.07 -4.91
C ARG A 119 -5.47 -17.53 -4.65
N GLY A 120 -4.88 -17.79 -3.49
CA GLY A 120 -4.73 -19.15 -2.98
C GLY A 120 -6.08 -19.80 -2.67
N ALA A 121 -6.09 -21.12 -2.56
CA ALA A 121 -7.32 -21.92 -2.48
C ALA A 121 -8.27 -21.48 -1.36
N PHE A 122 -7.75 -21.01 -0.22
CA PHE A 122 -8.56 -20.51 0.88
C PHE A 122 -9.08 -19.09 0.63
N LEU A 123 -8.22 -18.17 0.22
CA LEU A 123 -8.64 -16.79 -0.04
C LEU A 123 -9.57 -16.65 -1.25
N ALA A 124 -9.56 -17.62 -2.16
CA ALA A 124 -10.51 -17.73 -3.27
C ALA A 124 -11.96 -17.87 -2.79
N ARG A 125 -12.20 -18.37 -1.56
CA ARG A 125 -13.54 -18.50 -0.95
C ARG A 125 -14.14 -17.16 -0.49
N PHE A 126 -13.38 -16.08 -0.57
CA PHE A 126 -13.76 -14.73 -0.14
C PHE A 126 -13.59 -13.70 -1.27
N SER A 127 -13.85 -14.10 -2.52
CA SER A 127 -13.65 -13.26 -3.72
C SER A 127 -14.43 -11.94 -3.71
N ASP A 128 -15.51 -11.88 -2.95
CA ASP A 128 -16.34 -10.71 -2.66
C ASP A 128 -15.70 -9.71 -1.68
N ILE A 129 -14.75 -10.16 -0.84
CA ILE A 129 -14.00 -9.29 0.07
C ILE A 129 -12.69 -8.91 -0.60
N ARG A 130 -12.37 -7.61 -0.67
CA ARG A 130 -11.10 -7.14 -1.23
C ARG A 130 -9.92 -7.65 -0.40
N ALA A 131 -8.85 -8.04 -1.09
CA ALA A 131 -7.64 -8.56 -0.46
C ALA A 131 -6.40 -7.85 -0.98
N PHE A 132 -5.47 -7.55 -0.09
CA PHE A 132 -4.19 -6.89 -0.39
C PHE A 132 -3.03 -7.77 0.04
N ASP A 133 -1.99 -7.85 -0.80
CA ASP A 133 -0.70 -8.34 -0.34
C ASP A 133 -0.17 -7.40 0.75
N VAL A 134 0.47 -7.98 1.75
CA VAL A 134 0.98 -7.25 2.92
C VAL A 134 1.93 -6.11 2.53
N LYS A 135 2.72 -6.24 1.44
CA LYS A 135 3.62 -5.17 0.99
C LYS A 135 2.81 -3.97 0.50
N THR A 136 1.77 -4.20 -0.29
CA THR A 136 0.85 -3.14 -0.76
C THR A 136 0.11 -2.52 0.41
N PHE A 137 -0.47 -3.33 1.30
CA PHE A 137 -1.19 -2.81 2.47
C PHE A 137 -0.30 -2.03 3.45
N ALA A 138 0.96 -2.44 3.62
CA ALA A 138 1.90 -1.77 4.51
C ALA A 138 2.34 -0.38 4.00
N ARG A 139 2.29 -0.14 2.68
CA ARG A 139 2.62 1.16 2.10
C ARG A 139 1.50 2.15 2.40
N HIS A 140 1.76 3.08 3.30
CA HIS A 140 0.76 4.05 3.73
C HIS A 140 1.30 5.45 4.01
N ARG A 141 2.63 5.63 3.97
CA ARG A 141 3.25 6.93 4.18
C ARG A 141 3.38 7.66 2.84
N ILE A 142 2.75 8.81 2.71
CA ILE A 142 2.74 9.61 1.50
C ILE A 142 3.55 10.87 1.72
N TYR A 143 4.43 11.20 0.80
CA TYR A 143 4.96 12.55 0.65
C TYR A 143 4.09 13.29 -0.37
N LEU A 144 3.40 14.36 0.05
CA LEU A 144 2.56 15.17 -0.84
C LEU A 144 3.39 16.33 -1.39
N ALA A 145 3.95 16.12 -2.58
CA ALA A 145 4.68 17.11 -3.34
C ALA A 145 3.72 18.01 -4.13
N GLY A 146 4.04 19.29 -4.23
CA GLY A 146 3.24 20.25 -4.99
C GLY A 146 3.70 21.69 -4.75
N PRO A 147 3.30 22.62 -5.63
CA PRO A 147 3.58 24.02 -5.43
C PRO A 147 2.89 24.52 -4.15
N LEU A 148 3.50 25.52 -3.51
CA LEU A 148 3.07 26.07 -2.23
C LEU A 148 3.28 27.58 -2.15
N PHE A 149 3.25 28.25 -3.30
CA PHE A 149 3.61 29.67 -3.46
C PHE A 149 2.40 30.60 -3.35
N THR A 150 1.21 30.10 -3.64
CA THR A 150 -0.03 30.87 -3.64
C THR A 150 -1.04 30.32 -2.64
N GLU A 151 -1.97 31.18 -2.19
CA GLU A 151 -3.07 30.78 -1.31
C GLU A 151 -3.91 29.65 -1.93
N ALA A 152 -4.14 29.70 -3.25
CA ALA A 152 -4.89 28.68 -3.97
C ALA A 152 -4.19 27.30 -3.93
N GLU A 153 -2.87 27.27 -4.14
CA GLU A 153 -2.07 26.05 -4.07
C GLU A 153 -2.05 25.47 -2.64
N LEU A 154 -1.80 26.32 -1.64
CA LEU A 154 -1.80 25.92 -0.23
C LEU A 154 -3.16 25.35 0.21
N ALA A 155 -4.26 26.00 -0.20
CA ALA A 155 -5.61 25.54 0.08
C ALA A 155 -5.92 24.21 -0.63
N TYR A 156 -5.46 24.05 -1.87
CA TYR A 156 -5.67 22.82 -2.61
C TYR A 156 -4.89 21.63 -2.03
N ASN A 157 -3.65 21.84 -1.61
CA ASN A 157 -2.85 20.82 -0.94
C ASN A 157 -3.52 20.33 0.36
N LEU A 158 -4.19 21.22 1.11
CA LEU A 158 -4.99 20.82 2.29
C LEU A 158 -6.19 19.95 1.92
N VAL A 159 -6.87 20.24 0.81
CA VAL A 159 -7.95 19.38 0.30
C VAL A 159 -7.45 17.97 -0.02
N LEU A 160 -6.26 17.86 -0.62
CA LEU A 160 -5.63 16.57 -0.91
C LEU A 160 -5.18 15.86 0.36
N TYR A 161 -4.57 16.58 1.30
CA TYR A 161 -4.21 16.06 2.62
C TYR A 161 -5.44 15.44 3.31
N ASP A 162 -6.54 16.18 3.41
CA ASP A 162 -7.77 15.72 4.04
C ASP A 162 -8.38 14.50 3.33
N LEU A 163 -8.31 14.45 2.00
CA LEU A 163 -8.75 13.29 1.22
C LEU A 163 -7.91 12.06 1.57
N LEU A 164 -6.59 12.17 1.47
CA LEU A 164 -5.67 11.06 1.68
C LEU A 164 -5.71 10.55 3.13
N THR A 165 -5.78 11.45 4.12
CA THR A 165 -5.89 11.07 5.53
C THR A 165 -7.22 10.35 5.83
N ARG A 166 -8.34 10.78 5.22
CA ARG A 166 -9.63 10.05 5.31
C ARG A 166 -9.54 8.62 4.74
N HIS A 167 -8.62 8.40 3.80
CA HIS A 167 -8.33 7.10 3.20
C HIS A 167 -7.26 6.28 3.94
N LEU A 168 -6.93 6.66 5.19
CA LEU A 168 -5.99 5.98 6.09
C LEU A 168 -4.55 5.97 5.56
N PHE A 169 -4.13 7.11 4.99
CA PHE A 169 -2.74 7.40 4.66
C PHE A 169 -2.12 8.38 5.66
N ASP A 170 -0.82 8.20 5.90
CA ASP A 170 0.00 9.08 6.72
C ASP A 170 0.70 10.09 5.81
N VAL A 171 0.17 11.30 5.75
CA VAL A 171 0.57 12.28 4.74
C VAL A 171 1.54 13.27 5.35
N TYR A 172 2.74 13.35 4.78
CA TYR A 172 3.67 14.42 5.02
C TYR A 172 3.38 15.59 4.08
N LEU A 173 3.16 16.77 4.64
CA LEU A 173 2.77 17.97 3.92
C LEU A 173 3.88 19.04 4.03
N PRO A 174 4.69 19.29 2.97
CA PRO A 174 5.85 20.17 3.03
C PRO A 174 5.57 21.59 3.53
N GLN A 175 4.41 22.16 3.20
CA GLN A 175 4.00 23.51 3.61
C GLN A 175 3.88 23.68 5.14
N GLU A 176 3.79 22.62 5.93
CA GLU A 176 3.80 22.71 7.41
C GLU A 176 5.19 22.97 8.00
N VAL A 177 6.24 22.81 7.19
CA VAL A 177 7.64 23.00 7.59
C VAL A 177 8.17 24.39 7.19
N GLY A 178 7.34 25.19 6.51
CA GLY A 178 7.68 26.52 6.04
C GLY A 178 7.75 27.57 7.16
N ASP A 179 8.86 28.30 7.20
CA ASP A 179 9.01 29.50 8.03
C ASP A 179 8.61 30.76 7.25
N ASN A 180 7.78 31.60 7.89
CA ASN A 180 7.30 32.90 7.41
C ASN A 180 8.32 34.03 7.67
N SER A 181 9.52 33.71 8.16
CA SER A 181 10.52 34.72 8.50
C SER A 181 11.23 35.29 7.26
N SER A 182 11.27 36.62 7.17
CA SER A 182 11.91 37.39 6.09
C SER A 182 13.45 37.36 6.14
N CYS A 183 14.04 36.53 7.01
CA CYS A 183 15.46 36.53 7.37
C CYS A 183 16.01 35.11 7.40
N ARG A 184 15.89 34.35 6.31
CA ARG A 184 16.41 32.98 6.29
C ARG A 184 17.93 32.99 6.29
N ASP A 185 18.52 32.49 7.38
CA ASP A 185 19.96 32.18 7.40
C ASP A 185 20.22 30.87 6.62
N ARG A 186 21.43 30.70 6.11
CA ARG A 186 21.86 29.54 5.32
C ARG A 186 21.68 28.22 6.07
N GLU A 187 21.78 28.24 7.40
CA GLU A 187 21.59 27.06 8.25
C GLU A 187 20.13 26.59 8.26
N GLU A 188 19.16 27.51 8.32
CA GLU A 188 17.73 27.19 8.29
C GLU A 188 17.32 26.61 6.93
N HIS A 189 17.83 27.19 5.83
CA HIS A 189 17.66 26.63 4.49
C HIS A 189 18.10 25.17 4.43
N ARG A 190 19.27 24.86 5.00
CA ARG A 190 19.81 23.51 4.98
C ARG A 190 18.98 22.56 5.84
N ALA A 191 18.52 23.00 7.01
CA ALA A 191 17.69 22.22 7.90
C ALA A 191 16.34 21.83 7.27
N ILE A 192 15.67 22.78 6.59
CA ILE A 192 14.41 22.53 5.88
C ILE A 192 14.63 21.50 4.76
N PHE A 193 15.67 21.70 3.94
CA PHE A 193 16.04 20.76 2.88
C PHE A 193 16.29 19.34 3.44
N ASP A 194 17.14 19.21 4.45
CA ASP A 194 17.48 17.90 5.03
C ASP A 194 16.25 17.21 5.65
N ARG A 195 15.29 17.99 6.19
CA ARG A 195 14.01 17.46 6.68
C ARG A 195 13.12 16.92 5.55
N HIS A 196 13.01 17.63 4.42
CA HIS A 196 12.26 17.14 3.25
C HIS A 196 12.91 15.89 2.64
N VAL A 197 14.23 15.88 2.49
CA VAL A 197 14.96 14.68 2.01
C VAL A 197 14.73 13.49 2.91
N ARG A 198 14.73 13.69 4.23
CA ARG A 198 14.43 12.63 5.19
C ARG A 198 12.99 12.12 5.03
N ALA A 199 12.01 13.02 4.93
CA ALA A 199 10.62 12.64 4.72
C ALA A 199 10.41 11.86 3.40
N LEU A 200 11.05 12.26 2.31
CA LEU A 200 11.03 11.52 1.03
C LEU A 200 11.61 10.10 1.17
N ARG A 201 12.70 9.94 1.93
CA ARG A 201 13.30 8.61 2.18
C ARG A 201 12.39 7.72 3.01
N GLU A 202 11.71 8.30 4.01
CA GLU A 202 10.83 7.58 4.95
C GLU A 202 9.43 7.30 4.36
N ALA A 203 8.98 8.07 3.38
CA ALA A 203 7.72 7.88 2.68
C ALA A 203 7.71 6.57 1.86
N ASP A 204 6.54 5.97 1.67
CA ASP A 204 6.36 4.82 0.80
C ASP A 204 6.09 5.21 -0.64
N ILE A 205 5.34 6.29 -0.81
CA ILE A 205 4.77 6.75 -2.08
C ILE A 205 4.92 8.27 -2.12
N VAL A 206 5.19 8.82 -3.31
CA VAL A 206 5.08 10.27 -3.56
C VAL A 206 3.82 10.53 -4.36
N VAL A 207 2.99 11.47 -3.89
CA VAL A 207 1.89 12.04 -4.66
C VAL A 207 2.32 13.45 -5.04
N ALA A 208 2.33 13.79 -6.32
CA ALA A 208 2.81 15.07 -6.84
C ALA A 208 1.71 15.81 -7.59
N VAL A 209 1.48 17.08 -7.26
CA VAL A 209 0.58 17.96 -8.01
C VAL A 209 1.35 18.66 -9.13
N CYS A 210 1.01 18.34 -10.39
CA CYS A 210 1.68 18.86 -11.59
C CYS A 210 0.70 19.62 -12.48
N ASP A 211 0.19 20.73 -11.96
CA ASP A 211 -0.71 21.64 -12.69
C ASP A 211 0.04 22.79 -13.37
N GLY A 212 -0.51 23.26 -14.49
CA GLY A 212 0.07 24.34 -15.28
C GLY A 212 0.87 23.87 -16.50
N ALA A 213 1.58 24.81 -17.12
CA ALA A 213 2.34 24.56 -18.34
C ALA A 213 3.59 23.68 -18.10
N ASP A 214 4.18 23.77 -16.92
CA ASP A 214 5.29 22.93 -16.47
C ASP A 214 5.11 22.64 -14.97
N ALA A 215 5.73 21.57 -14.49
CA ALA A 215 5.72 21.25 -13.06
C ALA A 215 6.61 22.23 -12.29
N ASP A 216 6.26 22.48 -11.02
CA ASP A 216 7.17 23.19 -10.12
C ASP A 216 8.53 22.47 -10.05
N SER A 217 9.61 23.24 -10.16
CA SER A 217 10.98 22.70 -10.16
C SER A 217 11.32 21.95 -8.86
N GLY A 218 10.75 22.36 -7.72
CA GLY A 218 10.90 21.65 -6.46
C GLY A 218 10.22 20.28 -6.52
N THR A 219 8.95 20.28 -6.90
CA THR A 219 8.13 19.08 -7.11
C THR A 219 8.79 18.10 -8.09
N ALA A 220 9.32 18.59 -9.22
CA ALA A 220 10.03 17.77 -10.19
C ALA A 220 11.31 17.15 -9.62
N TRP A 221 12.06 17.88 -8.79
CA TRP A 221 13.24 17.34 -8.09
C TRP A 221 12.85 16.23 -7.11
N GLU A 222 11.76 16.43 -6.34
CA GLU A 222 11.25 15.45 -5.38
C GLU A 222 10.79 14.16 -6.08
N MET A 223 10.09 14.28 -7.21
CA MET A 223 9.70 13.14 -8.05
C MET A 223 10.91 12.38 -8.59
N GLY A 224 11.89 13.08 -9.15
CA GLY A 224 13.13 12.47 -9.65
C GLY A 224 13.91 11.74 -8.54
N TYR A 225 13.96 12.33 -7.35
CA TYR A 225 14.57 11.71 -6.18
C TYR A 225 13.84 10.43 -5.75
N ALA A 226 12.51 10.45 -5.73
CA ALA A 226 11.70 9.30 -5.39
C ALA A 226 11.85 8.15 -6.41
N TYR A 227 11.84 8.49 -7.70
CA TYR A 227 12.06 7.54 -8.79
C TYR A 227 13.43 6.86 -8.68
N ALA A 228 14.48 7.63 -8.39
CA ALA A 228 15.83 7.09 -8.17
C ALA A 228 15.92 6.14 -6.96
N LEU A 229 15.01 6.28 -5.98
CA LEU A 229 14.89 5.36 -4.84
C LEU A 229 13.97 4.15 -5.11
N GLY A 230 13.40 4.04 -6.31
CA GLY A 230 12.44 2.99 -6.66
C GLY A 230 11.10 3.12 -5.94
N LYS A 231 10.76 4.32 -5.49
CA LYS A 231 9.46 4.60 -4.85
C LYS A 231 8.43 4.89 -5.94
N PRO A 232 7.20 4.34 -5.81
CA PRO A 232 6.11 4.71 -6.70
C PRO A 232 5.80 6.21 -6.60
N VAL A 233 5.56 6.83 -7.75
CA VAL A 233 5.15 8.22 -7.87
C VAL A 233 3.79 8.25 -8.55
N ILE A 234 2.86 9.01 -7.98
CA ILE A 234 1.54 9.29 -8.57
C ILE A 234 1.44 10.77 -8.84
N VAL A 235 1.24 11.14 -10.10
CA VAL A 235 1.07 12.53 -10.52
C VAL A 235 -0.41 12.83 -10.61
N LEU A 236 -0.86 13.83 -9.84
CA LEU A 236 -2.15 14.45 -10.03
C LEU A 236 -2.01 15.64 -10.97
N ARG A 237 -2.73 15.60 -12.09
CA ARG A 237 -2.88 16.73 -13.00
C ARG A 237 -4.34 17.06 -13.21
N THR A 238 -4.79 18.18 -12.66
CA THR A 238 -6.14 18.70 -12.85
C THR A 238 -6.25 19.70 -13.99
N ASP A 239 -5.13 20.25 -14.45
CA ASP A 239 -5.10 21.07 -15.66
C ASP A 239 -5.46 20.22 -16.89
N PHE A 240 -6.66 20.47 -17.44
CA PHE A 240 -7.20 19.76 -18.60
C PHE A 240 -6.44 20.04 -19.90
N ARG A 241 -5.51 21.00 -19.91
CA ARG A 241 -4.69 21.32 -21.08
C ARG A 241 -3.53 20.34 -21.17
N MET A 242 -3.31 19.83 -22.37
CA MET A 242 -2.18 18.95 -22.68
C MET A 242 -0.89 19.75 -22.79
N ALA A 243 0.21 19.22 -22.24
CA ALA A 243 1.55 19.76 -22.41
C ALA A 243 2.06 19.54 -23.85
N GLY A 244 1.64 18.44 -24.48
CA GLY A 244 1.98 18.07 -25.86
C GLY A 244 0.80 17.48 -26.63
N ARG A 245 1.06 16.80 -27.76
CA ARG A 245 -0.01 16.12 -28.53
C ARG A 245 -0.62 14.93 -27.78
N HIS A 246 0.19 14.27 -26.96
CA HIS A 246 -0.17 13.09 -26.17
C HIS A 246 0.28 13.20 -24.70
N GLU A 247 1.06 14.23 -24.38
CA GLU A 247 1.70 14.40 -23.07
C GLU A 247 0.80 15.21 -22.15
N CYS A 248 0.49 14.64 -20.99
CA CYS A 248 -0.21 15.34 -19.91
C CYS A 248 0.78 16.25 -19.18
N VAL A 249 2.00 15.77 -18.92
CA VAL A 249 3.10 16.51 -18.29
C VAL A 249 4.38 16.29 -19.08
N ASN A 250 5.49 16.89 -18.66
CA ASN A 250 6.80 16.61 -19.24
C ASN A 250 7.07 15.09 -19.29
N LEU A 251 7.59 14.57 -20.41
CA LEU A 251 7.95 13.16 -20.63
C LEU A 251 8.63 12.50 -19.42
N MET A 252 9.60 13.17 -18.81
CA MET A 252 10.36 12.60 -17.69
C MET A 252 9.49 12.35 -16.46
N LEU A 253 8.44 13.16 -16.26
CA LEU A 253 7.49 13.05 -15.16
C LEU A 253 6.38 12.03 -15.47
N GLU A 254 5.96 11.94 -16.73
CA GLU A 254 4.91 11.01 -17.17
C GLU A 254 5.41 9.56 -17.17
N GLU A 255 6.61 9.31 -17.72
CA GLU A 255 7.21 7.96 -17.77
C GLU A 255 7.70 7.45 -16.40
N SER A 256 7.87 8.35 -15.43
CA SER A 256 8.33 7.99 -14.08
C SER A 256 7.20 7.80 -13.07
N ALA A 257 5.94 7.99 -13.47
CA ALA A 257 4.81 8.02 -12.56
C ALA A 257 3.53 7.44 -13.16
N VAL A 258 2.56 7.14 -12.30
CA VAL A 258 1.17 6.92 -12.71
C VAL A 258 0.46 8.27 -12.71
N VAL A 259 -0.11 8.67 -13.84
CA VAL A 259 -0.83 9.95 -13.97
C VAL A 259 -2.32 9.75 -13.68
N VAL A 260 -2.87 10.54 -12.77
CA VAL A 260 -4.31 10.65 -12.50
C VAL A 260 -4.79 12.06 -12.81
N LEU A 261 -5.99 12.17 -13.38
CA LEU A 261 -6.53 13.44 -13.89
C LEU A 261 -7.50 14.12 -12.91
N LYS A 262 -7.91 13.40 -11.85
CA LYS A 262 -8.86 13.86 -10.85
C LYS A 262 -8.40 13.39 -9.48
N LYS A 263 -8.59 14.24 -8.46
CA LYS A 263 -8.23 13.88 -7.08
C LYS A 263 -9.04 12.69 -6.57
N GLU A 264 -10.26 12.52 -7.05
CA GLU A 264 -11.15 11.41 -6.69
C GLU A 264 -10.58 10.05 -7.12
N ASP A 265 -9.65 10.01 -8.07
CA ASP A 265 -9.00 8.78 -8.55
C ASP A 265 -7.75 8.41 -7.72
N LEU A 266 -7.23 9.33 -6.88
CA LEU A 266 -6.06 9.09 -6.03
C LEU A 266 -6.25 7.88 -5.10
N PRO A 267 -7.38 7.69 -4.40
CA PRO A 267 -7.56 6.54 -3.53
C PRO A 267 -7.42 5.20 -4.25
N VAL A 268 -7.93 5.10 -5.49
CA VAL A 268 -7.83 3.88 -6.29
C VAL A 268 -6.39 3.67 -6.74
N ALA A 269 -5.73 4.70 -7.26
CA ALA A 269 -4.34 4.63 -7.72
C ALA A 269 -3.33 4.31 -6.59
N LEU A 270 -3.69 4.65 -5.34
CA LEU A 270 -2.90 4.39 -4.14
C LEU A 270 -3.23 3.07 -3.44
N ASP A 271 -4.07 2.22 -4.03
CA ASP A 271 -4.53 0.98 -3.40
C ASP A 271 -5.18 1.22 -2.01
N SER A 272 -5.98 2.29 -1.88
CA SER A 272 -6.63 2.61 -0.62
C SER A 272 -7.58 1.49 -0.19
N PRO A 273 -7.52 1.04 1.08
CA PRO A 273 -8.46 0.04 1.59
C PRO A 273 -9.90 0.56 1.67
N LEU A 274 -10.13 1.87 1.53
CA LEU A 274 -11.44 2.53 1.54
C LEU A 274 -11.90 3.05 0.15
N ALA A 275 -11.13 2.79 -0.92
CA ALA A 275 -11.53 3.14 -2.28
C ALA A 275 -12.72 2.31 -2.79
#